data_AF-A0A367LTJ8-F1
#
_entry.id   AF-A0A367LTJ8-F1
#
_cell.length_a   1.000
_cell.length_b   1.000
_cell.length_c   1.000
_cell.angle_alpha   90.00
_cell.angle_beta   90.00
_cell.angle_gamma   90.00
#
_symmetry.space_group_name_H-M   'P 1'
#
loop_
_entity.id
_entity.type
_entity.pdbx_description
1 polymer ?
#
loop_
_entity_poly.entity_id
_entity_poly.type
_entity_poly.pdbx_seq_one_letter_code
_entity_poly.pdbx_strand_id
1 'polypeptide(L)' 'NMADAYGKLTGRPGICFVTRGPGATHAANGVHTAQQDSTPMILFVGQVESAFKGREAFQEVDYVQMFSGLAKWAVEI' A
#
# COMPACT_ATOMS: atom_id res chain seq x y z
N ASN A 1 -3.06 12.51 0.74
CA ASN A 1 -1.77 12.00 1.28
C ASN A 1 -1.56 12.40 2.74
N MET A 2 -2.38 11.90 3.68
CA MET A 2 -2.22 12.24 5.10
C MET A 2 -1.04 11.49 5.76
N ALA A 3 -0.82 10.22 5.42
CA ALA A 3 0.28 9.42 5.97
C ALA A 3 1.66 9.96 5.56
N ASP A 4 1.85 10.32 4.29
CA ASP A 4 3.08 11.00 3.84
C ASP A 4 3.28 12.34 4.57
N ALA A 5 2.24 13.18 4.69
CA ALA A 5 2.36 14.43 5.43
C ALA A 5 2.78 14.22 6.89
N TYR A 6 2.23 13.20 7.56
CA TYR A 6 2.66 12.83 8.91
C TYR A 6 4.14 12.44 8.96
N GLY A 7 4.61 11.64 8.00
CA GLY A 7 6.01 11.23 7.91
C GLY A 7 6.96 12.42 7.73
N LYS A 8 6.59 13.39 6.89
CA LYS A 8 7.35 14.62 6.68
C LYS A 8 7.44 15.48 7.93
N LEU A 9 6.32 15.66 8.63
CA LEU A 9 6.23 16.56 9.78
C LEU A 9 6.88 15.99 11.04
N THR A 10 6.89 14.66 11.19
CA THR A 10 7.30 14.02 12.45
C THR A 10 8.62 13.26 12.35
N GLY A 11 9.09 12.95 11.14
CA GLY A 11 10.20 12.04 10.92
C GLY A 11 9.90 10.58 11.29
N ARG A 12 8.67 10.26 11.69
CA ARG A 12 8.23 8.90 12.04
C ARG A 12 7.44 8.30 10.88
N PRO A 13 7.48 6.98 10.63
CA PRO A 13 6.72 6.38 9.54
C PRO A 13 5.22 6.71 9.60
N GLY A 14 4.68 7.26 8.51
CA GLY A 14 3.24 7.43 8.33
C GLY A 14 2.57 6.08 8.05
N ILE A 15 1.51 5.77 8.80
CA ILE A 15 0.77 4.50 8.65
C ILE A 15 -0.54 4.75 7.89
N CYS A 16 -0.83 3.90 6.91
CA CYS A 16 -2.09 3.93 6.18
C CYS A 16 -2.68 2.52 6.05
N PHE A 17 -3.97 2.38 6.33
CA PHE A 17 -4.74 1.16 6.09
C PHE A 17 -5.73 1.41 4.97
N VAL A 18 -5.79 0.51 3.99
CA VAL A 18 -6.72 0.58 2.87
C VAL A 18 -7.34 -0.78 2.58
N THR A 19 -8.51 -0.74 1.96
CA THR A 19 -9.14 -1.93 1.40
C THR A 19 -8.43 -2.40 0.11
N ARG A 20 -8.75 -3.62 -0.31
CA ARG A 20 -8.34 -4.19 -1.61
C ARG A 20 -8.81 -3.37 -2.81
N GLY A 21 -8.27 -3.72 -3.97
CA GLY A 21 -8.64 -3.19 -5.28
C GLY A 21 -8.61 -1.67 -5.29
N PRO A 22 -9.77 -0.98 -5.38
CA PRO A 22 -9.81 0.48 -5.47
C PRO A 22 -9.06 1.22 -4.35
N GLY A 23 -9.08 0.69 -3.12
CA GLY A 23 -8.38 1.30 -1.99
C GLY A 23 -6.86 1.29 -2.17
N ALA A 24 -6.31 0.12 -2.49
CA ALA A 24 -4.90 -0.07 -2.81
C ALA A 24 -4.47 0.74 -4.04
N THR A 25 -5.27 0.75 -5.11
CA THR A 25 -4.95 1.52 -6.33
C THR A 25 -4.88 3.01 -6.06
N HIS A 26 -5.80 3.57 -5.27
CA HIS A 26 -5.70 4.98 -4.88
C HIS A 26 -4.49 5.24 -3.96
N ALA A 27 -4.18 4.31 -3.04
CA ALA A 27 -3.03 4.43 -2.16
C ALA A 27 -1.68 4.49 -2.91
N ALA A 28 -1.59 3.93 -4.12
CA ALA A 28 -0.40 3.99 -4.95
C ALA A 28 0.09 5.43 -5.20
N ASN A 29 -0.83 6.40 -5.32
CA ASN A 29 -0.48 7.82 -5.44
C ASN A 29 0.31 8.30 -4.21
N GLY A 30 -0.15 7.93 -3.02
CA GLY A 30 0.50 8.30 -1.76
C GLY A 30 1.86 7.60 -1.57
N VAL A 31 1.96 6.32 -1.94
CA VAL A 31 3.24 5.57 -1.91
C VAL A 31 4.24 6.20 -2.86
N HIS A 32 3.83 6.54 -4.08
CA HIS A 32 4.71 7.17 -5.04
C HIS A 32 5.18 8.56 -4.59
N THR A 33 4.30 9.38 -4.01
CA THR A 33 4.70 10.66 -3.40
C THR A 33 5.72 10.45 -2.28
N ALA A 34 5.44 9.53 -1.34
CA ALA A 34 6.36 9.24 -0.24
C ALA A 34 7.73 8.72 -0.73
N GLN A 35 7.73 7.92 -1.81
CA GLN A 35 8.95 7.44 -2.46
C GLN A 35 9.79 8.59 -3.03
N GLN A 36 9.17 9.51 -3.79
CA GLN A 36 9.86 10.67 -4.38
C GLN A 36 10.41 11.62 -3.31
N ASP A 37 9.64 11.83 -2.24
CA ASP A 37 10.00 12.76 -1.18
C ASP A 37 10.92 12.14 -0.12
N SER A 38 11.27 10.86 -0.27
CA SER A 38 12.03 10.10 0.73
C SER A 38 11.38 10.08 2.12
N THR A 39 10.05 10.17 2.18
CA THR A 39 9.28 10.14 3.43
C THR A 39 9.11 8.71 3.94
N PRO A 40 9.29 8.44 5.25
CA PRO A 40 9.01 7.12 5.81
C PRO A 40 7.49 6.85 5.84
N MET A 41 7.07 5.71 5.28
CA MET A 41 5.67 5.30 5.16
C MET A 41 5.53 3.77 5.24
N ILE A 42 4.43 3.29 5.82
CA ILE A 42 3.98 1.89 5.78
C ILE A 42 2.51 1.86 5.33
N LEU A 43 2.23 1.05 4.31
CA LEU A 43 0.88 0.81 3.80
C LEU A 43 0.44 -0.62 4.13
N PHE A 44 -0.72 -0.75 4.77
CA PHE A 44 -1.41 -2.02 4.98
C PHE A 44 -2.59 -2.11 4.01
N VAL A 45 -2.64 -3.19 3.24
CA VAL A 45 -3.72 -3.48 2.29
C VAL A 45 -4.49 -4.71 2.79
N GLY A 46 -5.80 -4.58 2.93
CA GLY A 46 -6.66 -5.74 3.20
C GLY A 46 -6.71 -6.67 1.98
N GLN A 47 -6.40 -7.95 2.15
CA GLN A 47 -6.43 -8.96 1.09
C GLN A 47 -7.76 -9.73 1.07
N VAL A 48 -8.00 -10.51 0.02
CA VAL A 48 -9.03 -11.56 0.01
C VAL A 48 -8.69 -12.67 0.99
N GLU A 49 -9.69 -13.41 1.45
CA GLU A 49 -9.47 -14.57 2.29
C GLU A 49 -8.64 -15.63 1.53
N SER A 50 -7.68 -16.25 2.21
CA SER A 50 -6.71 -17.15 1.60
C SER A 50 -7.35 -18.32 0.84
N ALA A 51 -8.52 -18.79 1.28
CA ALA A 51 -9.27 -19.86 0.62
C ALA A 51 -9.81 -19.48 -0.77
N PHE A 52 -9.95 -18.18 -1.03
CA PHE A 52 -10.46 -17.63 -2.30
C PHE A 52 -9.35 -17.06 -3.19
N LYS A 53 -8.09 -17.09 -2.74
CA LYS A 53 -6.97 -16.57 -3.52
C LYS A 53 -6.80 -17.35 -4.84
N GLY A 54 -6.59 -16.63 -5.94
CA GLY A 54 -6.43 -17.17 -7.29
C GLY A 54 -7.73 -17.67 -7.91
N ARG A 55 -8.88 -17.33 -7.33
CA ARG A 55 -10.22 -17.76 -7.80
C ARG A 55 -11.06 -16.61 -8.33
N GLU A 56 -10.39 -15.56 -8.79
CA GLU A 56 -11.04 -14.34 -9.28
C GLU A 56 -11.98 -13.73 -8.22
N ALA A 57 -11.52 -13.72 -6.97
CA ALA A 57 -12.29 -13.13 -5.90
C ALA A 57 -12.51 -11.64 -6.16
N PHE A 58 -13.66 -11.13 -5.74
CA PHE A 58 -14.01 -9.73 -6.00
C PHE A 58 -12.93 -8.76 -5.47
N GLN A 59 -12.36 -7.98 -6.38
CA GLN A 59 -11.28 -7.02 -6.13
C GLN A 59 -9.94 -7.65 -5.71
N GLU A 60 -9.71 -8.92 -6.06
CA GLU A 60 -8.40 -9.55 -5.93
C GLU A 60 -7.36 -8.90 -6.84
N VAL A 61 -6.19 -8.62 -6.29
CA VAL A 61 -5.01 -8.10 -7.01
C VAL A 61 -3.76 -8.71 -6.38
N ASP A 62 -2.74 -9.00 -7.19
CA ASP A 62 -1.40 -9.30 -6.68
C ASP A 62 -0.72 -8.01 -6.19
N TYR A 63 -0.83 -7.75 -4.88
CA TYR A 63 -0.27 -6.53 -4.28
C TYR A 63 1.24 -6.54 -4.19
N VAL A 64 1.87 -7.71 -4.07
CA VAL A 64 3.33 -7.79 -4.05
C VAL A 64 3.86 -7.31 -5.39
N GLN A 65 3.33 -7.86 -6.50
CA GLN A 65 3.69 -7.41 -7.84
C GLN A 65 3.35 -5.93 -8.05
N MET A 66 2.13 -5.50 -7.68
CA MET A 66 1.65 -4.14 -7.89
C MET A 66 2.54 -3.09 -7.23
N PHE A 67 3.00 -3.32 -6.01
CA PHE A 67 3.79 -2.34 -5.25
C PHE A 67 5.31 -2.54 -5.35
N SER A 68 5.80 -3.63 -5.96
CA SER A 68 7.25 -3.91 -6.05
C SER A 68 8.06 -2.79 -6.72
N GLY A 69 7.48 -2.04 -7.66
CA GLY A 69 8.14 -0.90 -8.32
C GLY A 69 8.02 0.44 -7.57
N LEU A 70 7.11 0.53 -6.59
CA LEU A 70 6.78 1.77 -5.88
C LEU A 70 7.32 1.77 -4.44
N ALA A 71 7.40 0.60 -3.81
CA ALA A 71 7.87 0.42 -2.45
C ALA A 71 9.26 -0.21 -2.42
N LYS A 72 10.04 0.12 -1.38
CA LYS A 72 11.35 -0.52 -1.12
C LYS A 72 11.19 -2.00 -0.74
N TRP A 73 10.03 -2.37 -0.22
CA TRP A 73 9.68 -3.73 0.19
C TRP A 73 8.16 -3.92 0.12
N ALA A 74 7.72 -5.04 -0.42
CA ALA A 74 6.33 -5.46 -0.48
C ALA A 74 6.25 -6.96 -0.14
N VAL A 75 5.31 -7.34 0.72
CA VAL A 75 5.08 -8.72 1.14
C VAL A 75 3.60 -8.93 1.47
N GLU A 76 3.12 -10.16 1.32
CA GLU A 76 1.83 -10.60 1.83
C GLU A 76 2.08 -11.51 3.04
N ILE A 77 1.28 -11.36 4.10
CA ILE A 77 1.40 -12.08 5.38
C ILE A 77 0.20 -12.99 5.56
#